data_AF-A0A6I2MS61-F1
#
_entry.id   AF-A0A6I2MS61-F1
#
_cell.length_a   1.000
_cell.length_b   1.000
_cell.length_c   1.000
_cell.angle_alpha   90.00
_cell.angle_beta   90.00
_cell.angle_gamma   90.00
#
_symmetry.space_group_name_H-M   'P 1'
#
loop_
_entity.id
_entity.type
_entity.pdbx_description
1 polymer ?
#
loop_
_entity_poly.entity_id
_entity_poly.type
_entity_poly.pdbx_seq_one_letter_code
_entity_poly.pdbx_strand_id
1 'polypeptide(L)' 'MGKGDKKSKRGKIANNSYGARRPRKIKKRISVEDKIDIKKKK' A
#
# COMPACT_ATOMS: atom_id res chain seq x y z
N MET A 1 -1.94 1.77 21.81
CA MET A 1 -1.36 3.01 21.20
C MET A 1 -2.48 3.80 20.53
N GLY A 2 -2.80 4.97 21.07
CA GLY A 2 -3.90 5.83 20.59
C GLY A 2 -3.56 6.60 19.32
N LYS A 3 -4.42 7.55 18.94
CA LYS A 3 -4.24 8.41 17.75
C LYS A 3 -3.07 9.42 17.91
N GLY A 4 -2.68 9.75 19.13
CA GLY A 4 -1.59 10.71 19.41
C GLY A 4 -0.18 10.16 19.17
N ASP A 5 0.01 8.83 19.19
CA ASP A 5 1.31 8.23 18.96
C ASP A 5 1.64 8.16 17.46
N LYS A 6 2.40 9.15 16.99
CA LYS A 6 2.84 9.32 15.59
C LYS A 6 3.68 8.15 15.06
N LYS A 7 4.28 7.32 15.92
CA LYS A 7 5.07 6.15 15.50
C LYS A 7 4.19 4.91 15.31
N SER A 8 3.03 4.84 15.93
CA SER A 8 2.09 3.72 15.79
C SER A 8 1.36 3.73 14.45
N LYS A 9 0.78 2.58 14.07
CA LYS A 9 -0.09 2.49 12.88
C LYS A 9 -1.29 3.45 12.98
N ARG A 10 -1.94 3.53 14.15
CA ARG A 10 -3.12 4.39 14.38
C ARG A 10 -2.78 5.88 14.32
N GLY A 11 -1.67 6.31 14.92
CA GLY A 11 -1.25 7.71 14.82
C GLY A 11 -0.73 8.10 13.44
N LYS A 12 -0.10 7.18 12.70
CA LYS A 12 0.21 7.42 11.27
C LYS A 12 -1.04 7.53 10.39
N ILE A 13 -2.12 6.82 10.73
CA ILE A 13 -3.42 7.00 10.06
C ILE A 13 -3.97 8.39 10.38
N ALA A 14 -3.99 8.79 11.66
CA ALA A 14 -4.52 10.09 12.07
C ALA A 14 -3.71 11.28 11.51
N ASN A 15 -2.39 11.14 11.41
CA ASN A 15 -1.49 12.18 10.90
C ASN A 15 -1.21 12.07 9.38
N ASN A 16 -1.95 11.23 8.66
CA ASN A 16 -1.82 11.00 7.21
C ASN A 16 -0.40 10.63 6.71
N SER A 17 0.53 10.22 7.58
CA SER A 17 1.91 9.87 7.22
C SER A 17 2.09 8.38 6.94
N TYR A 18 3.17 8.01 6.24
CA TYR A 18 3.48 6.61 5.88
C TYR A 18 4.76 6.12 6.57
N GLY A 19 5.07 4.84 6.40
CA GLY A 19 6.33 4.22 6.81
C GLY A 19 6.13 2.77 7.23
N ALA A 20 7.12 2.15 7.89
CA ALA A 20 7.11 0.71 8.19
C ALA A 20 5.79 0.17 8.75
N ARG A 21 5.16 0.88 9.71
CA ARG A 21 3.91 0.47 10.35
C ARG A 21 2.62 0.87 9.59
N ARG A 22 2.70 1.79 8.62
CA ARG A 22 1.61 2.18 7.70
C ARG A 22 2.19 2.24 6.28
N PRO A 23 2.49 1.09 5.65
CA PRO A 23 3.01 1.08 4.30
C PRO A 23 1.95 1.62 3.34
N ARG A 24 2.39 2.34 2.30
CA ARG A 24 1.51 2.53 1.14
C ARG A 24 1.28 1.14 0.56
N LYS A 25 0.03 0.83 0.19
CA LYS A 25 -0.20 -0.23 -0.79
C LYS A 25 0.47 0.28 -2.07
N ILE A 26 1.76 -0.04 -2.23
CA ILE A 26 2.43 0.07 -3.52
C ILE A 26 1.56 -0.83 -4.39
N LYS A 27 0.77 -0.24 -5.30
CA LYS A 27 0.11 -1.02 -6.35
C LYS A 27 1.26 -1.82 -6.93
N LYS A 28 1.26 -3.15 -6.74
CA LYS A 28 2.25 -4.02 -7.38
C LYS A 28 2.23 -3.54 -8.84
N ARG A 29 3.34 -2.96 -9.30
CA ARG A 29 3.41 -2.55 -10.70
C ARG A 29 3.19 -3.85 -11.44
N ILE A 30 2.04 -3.97 -12.09
CA ILE A 30 1.69 -5.13 -12.89
C ILE A 30 2.87 -5.34 -13.82
N SER A 31 3.45 -6.54 -13.79
CA SER A 31 4.65 -6.81 -14.59
C SER A 31 4.31 -6.58 -16.06
N VAL A 32 5.29 -6.24 -16.88
CA VAL A 32 5.02 -5.99 -18.31
C VAL A 32 4.40 -7.22 -18.96
N GLU A 33 4.80 -8.40 -18.49
CA GLU A 33 4.28 -9.72 -18.86
C GLU A 33 2.78 -9.85 -18.54
N ASP A 34 2.36 -9.47 -17.33
CA ASP A 34 0.95 -9.50 -16.91
C ASP A 34 0.07 -8.51 -17.70
N LYS A 35 0.65 -7.44 -18.28
CA LYS A 35 -0.08 -6.49 -19.15
C LYS A 35 -0.24 -7.00 -20.57
N ILE A 36 0.72 -7.78 -21.06
CA ILE A 36 0.76 -8.30 -22.43
C ILE A 36 -0.11 -9.56 -22.57
N ASP A 37 -0.35 -10.29 -21.47
CA ASP A 37 -1.27 -11.43 -21.40
C ASP A 37 -2.76 -11.02 -21.53
N ILE A 38 -3.12 -10.43 -22.68
CA ILE A 38 -4.50 -10.25 -23.16
C ILE A 38 -5.07 -11.61 -23.66
N LYS A 39 -4.30 -12.70 -23.58
CA LYS A 39 -4.57 -13.97 -24.28
C LYS A 39 -5.10 -15.10 -23.40
N LYS A 40 -5.97 -14.80 -22.43
CA LYS A 40 -6.82 -15.82 -21.78
C LYS A 40 -8.27 -15.34 -21.64
N LYS A 41 -8.95 -15.18 -22.78
CA LYS A 41 -10.37 -15.49 -22.88
C LYS A 41 -10.56 -16.41 -24.09
N LYS A 42 -10.61 -17.71 -23.80
CA LYS A 42 -11.34 -18.69 -24.58
C LYS A 42 -12.64 -18.95 -23.84
#